data_AF-A0AAD9GRY0-F1
#
_entry.id   AF-A0AAD9GRY0-F1
#
_cell.length_a   1.000
_cell.length_b   1.000
_cell.length_c   1.000
_cell.angle_alpha   90.00
_cell.angle_beta   90.00
_cell.angle_gamma   90.00
#
_symmetry.space_group_name_H-M   'P 1'
#
loop_
_entity.id
_entity.type
_entity.pdbx_description
1 polymer ?
#
loop_
_entity_poly.entity_id
_entity_poly.type
_entity_poly.pdbx_seq_one_letter_code
_entity_poly.pdbx_strand_id
1 'polypeptide(L)'
;MMKPSCVQLELSPPPSKTKRQNQLKIIMAELPVVTTESIPEALLAVTEIATEIPTESSSSSDKKTSAWKERGSRNLTYDERRAMLDFLMQRRVENTTKLARHAVTDAATEFGVDRRTVSRLWKRAVQSLEKGDEVCDVASRKVGRRGRRKRDWSVELERVKEIPLAQRGSIRALATAVGIPKTTLYELLKEDGGPSINSIKPSLTDKNKIERLRYCAIKVRANGLFDDMHNVVHINMKWFSLPRDKKTRVMFMAAVARPQWDPHKNEYFNGKIGTWPFVREEIQDEDMKPSQQESDRTFVPLETVTKEDVQRMITELIVPAIRDKMPVHLMQGPIYIQQDSAKIRCSGDAMFVEEGRKDGWSIQMQSLPPYSPDFTVMDIALFKAIHTALKASPPPSVSALVSGLTELVSGVERAFASLTSDQINDAFLSLQKAMECTMRVQGSNTYELGPTGKEQLQLQGSLPISILCDTDAMLACRAALDGVTEDILEPL
;
A
#
# COMPACT_ATOMS: atom_id res chain seq x y z
N MET A 1 64.66 -19.39 -55.94
CA MET A 1 63.38 -19.85 -55.36
C MET A 1 62.25 -19.29 -56.22
N MET A 2 61.65 -20.17 -57.03
CA MET A 2 60.64 -19.82 -58.04
C MET A 2 59.26 -19.66 -57.39
N LYS A 3 58.49 -18.65 -57.84
CA LYS A 3 57.04 -18.56 -57.63
C LYS A 3 56.31 -19.54 -58.55
N PRO A 4 55.15 -20.05 -58.12
CA PRO A 4 53.94 -19.80 -58.92
C PRO A 4 52.66 -19.47 -58.10
N SER A 5 51.72 -18.83 -58.80
CA SER A 5 50.27 -18.63 -58.57
C SER A 5 49.51 -19.95 -58.34
N CYS A 6 48.28 -20.09 -57.83
CA CYS A 6 46.99 -19.37 -57.92
C CYS A 6 46.08 -19.98 -56.79
N VAL A 7 45.03 -19.37 -56.22
CA VAL A 7 43.64 -19.31 -56.74
C VAL A 7 42.81 -18.45 -55.76
N GLN A 8 42.01 -17.53 -56.30
CA GLN A 8 40.95 -16.79 -55.59
C GLN A 8 39.71 -17.69 -55.38
N LEU A 9 39.09 -17.60 -54.20
CA LEU A 9 37.70 -18.00 -53.98
C LEU A 9 36.98 -16.83 -53.30
N GLU A 10 36.06 -16.23 -54.04
CA GLU A 10 35.06 -15.28 -53.56
C GLU A 10 34.16 -15.97 -52.53
N LEU A 11 33.99 -15.35 -51.36
CA LEU A 11 32.95 -15.71 -50.40
C LEU A 11 31.87 -14.62 -50.44
N SER A 12 30.67 -15.06 -50.79
CA SER A 12 29.42 -14.32 -50.84
C SER A 12 29.04 -13.71 -49.48
N PRO A 13 28.34 -12.56 -49.46
CA PRO A 13 27.89 -11.94 -48.22
C PRO A 13 26.74 -12.75 -47.59
N PRO A 14 26.67 -12.84 -46.24
CA PRO A 14 25.59 -13.54 -45.55
C PRO A 14 24.26 -12.77 -45.67
N PRO A 15 23.11 -13.48 -45.64
CA PRO A 15 21.81 -12.90 -45.91
C PRO A 15 21.34 -11.93 -44.82
N SER A 16 20.66 -10.88 -45.27
CA SER A 16 20.00 -9.85 -44.48
C SER A 16 19.05 -10.43 -43.43
N LYS A 17 19.28 -10.10 -42.15
CA LYS A 17 18.32 -10.37 -41.07
C LYS A 17 17.13 -9.43 -41.20
N THR A 18 16.02 -9.94 -41.70
CA THR A 18 14.71 -9.29 -41.71
C THR A 18 14.28 -9.00 -40.27
N LYS A 19 14.01 -7.72 -39.96
CA LYS A 19 13.45 -7.27 -38.66
C LYS A 19 12.13 -8.00 -38.41
N ARG A 20 12.08 -8.88 -37.40
CA ARG A 20 10.84 -9.43 -36.84
C ARG A 20 10.05 -8.28 -36.22
N GLN A 21 8.88 -7.97 -36.79
CA GLN A 21 7.89 -7.07 -36.21
C GLN A 21 7.25 -7.74 -35.00
N ASN A 22 7.63 -7.33 -33.80
CA ASN A 22 6.94 -7.69 -32.57
C ASN A 22 5.71 -6.79 -32.44
N GLN A 23 4.50 -7.29 -32.66
CA GLN A 23 3.26 -6.55 -32.38
C GLN A 23 2.92 -6.66 -30.89
N LEU A 24 2.72 -5.53 -30.22
CA LEU A 24 1.99 -5.46 -28.95
C LEU A 24 0.51 -5.44 -29.34
N LYS A 25 -0.33 -6.35 -28.83
CA LYS A 25 -1.76 -6.36 -29.10
C LYS A 25 -2.57 -6.32 -27.81
N ILE A 26 -3.64 -5.51 -27.85
CA ILE A 26 -4.57 -5.23 -26.75
C ILE A 26 -5.47 -6.44 -26.48
N ILE A 27 -5.70 -6.73 -25.21
CA ILE A 27 -6.87 -7.48 -24.74
C ILE A 27 -8.00 -6.45 -24.57
N MET A 28 -8.91 -6.34 -25.54
CA MET A 28 -10.18 -5.64 -25.35
C MET A 28 -11.20 -6.70 -24.94
N ALA A 29 -11.55 -6.77 -23.66
CA ALA A 29 -12.67 -7.59 -23.21
C ALA A 29 -13.96 -6.79 -23.41
N GLU A 30 -14.77 -7.16 -24.41
CA GLU A 30 -16.15 -6.71 -24.52
C GLU A 30 -16.98 -7.35 -23.39
N LEU A 31 -17.67 -6.53 -22.60
CA LEU A 31 -18.58 -6.99 -21.55
C LEU A 31 -19.92 -7.41 -22.17
N PRO A 32 -20.44 -8.63 -21.91
CA PRO A 32 -21.81 -8.96 -22.29
C PRO A 32 -22.81 -8.38 -21.29
N VAL A 33 -23.88 -7.82 -21.87
CA VAL A 33 -25.10 -7.31 -21.23
C VAL A 33 -25.76 -8.41 -20.39
N VAL A 34 -26.01 -8.13 -19.10
CA VAL A 34 -26.75 -9.04 -18.21
C VAL A 34 -28.23 -8.71 -18.29
N THR A 35 -29.01 -9.58 -18.94
CA THR A 35 -30.47 -9.64 -18.78
C THR A 35 -30.83 -10.38 -17.49
N THR A 36 -31.75 -9.79 -16.75
CA THR A 36 -32.31 -10.25 -15.48
C THR A 36 -33.16 -11.51 -15.64
N GLU A 37 -32.84 -12.60 -14.95
CA GLU A 37 -33.82 -13.62 -14.56
C GLU A 37 -33.48 -14.25 -13.19
N SER A 38 -34.53 -14.73 -12.55
CA SER A 38 -34.79 -14.90 -11.11
C SER A 38 -34.17 -16.12 -10.42
N ILE A 39 -33.87 -15.94 -9.13
CA ILE A 39 -33.50 -16.97 -8.15
C ILE A 39 -34.75 -17.76 -7.70
N PRO A 40 -34.62 -19.07 -7.43
CA PRO A 40 -35.39 -19.70 -6.37
C PRO A 40 -34.51 -20.19 -5.22
N GLU A 41 -35.10 -20.00 -4.05
CA GLU A 41 -34.66 -20.15 -2.68
C GLU A 41 -34.68 -21.63 -2.25
N ALA A 42 -33.63 -22.13 -1.59
CA ALA A 42 -33.69 -23.39 -0.85
C ALA A 42 -32.77 -23.38 0.38
N LEU A 43 -33.43 -23.53 1.52
CA LEU A 43 -33.04 -23.41 2.93
C LEU A 43 -32.00 -24.43 3.45
N LEU A 44 -31.18 -23.92 4.38
CA LEU A 44 -30.79 -24.44 5.71
C LEU A 44 -30.52 -25.95 5.92
N ALA A 45 -29.30 -26.27 6.39
CA ALA A 45 -29.02 -26.81 7.74
C ALA A 45 -27.62 -27.45 7.80
N VAL A 46 -26.75 -27.00 8.71
CA VAL A 46 -25.57 -27.77 9.14
C VAL A 46 -25.43 -27.66 10.66
N THR A 47 -25.71 -28.77 11.33
CA THR A 47 -25.46 -29.02 12.75
C THR A 47 -24.05 -29.54 12.96
N GLU A 48 -23.38 -29.02 14.00
CA GLU A 48 -22.09 -29.47 14.53
C GLU A 48 -22.20 -30.86 15.17
N ILE A 49 -21.25 -31.76 14.89
CA ILE A 49 -20.97 -32.94 15.71
C ILE A 49 -19.45 -33.06 15.87
N ALA A 50 -19.00 -32.91 17.12
CA ALA A 50 -17.66 -33.21 17.58
C ALA A 50 -17.52 -34.71 17.85
N THR A 51 -16.42 -35.32 17.40
CA THR A 51 -16.06 -36.71 17.71
C THR A 51 -14.74 -36.76 18.47
N GLU A 52 -14.78 -37.45 19.62
CA GLU A 52 -13.67 -37.78 20.50
C GLU A 52 -12.78 -38.89 19.91
N ILE A 53 -11.49 -38.86 20.21
CA ILE A 53 -10.56 -39.98 20.02
C ILE A 53 -9.76 -40.16 21.33
N PRO A 54 -9.72 -41.36 21.94
CA PRO A 54 -8.87 -41.64 23.09
C PRO A 54 -7.53 -42.26 22.66
N THR A 55 -6.44 -41.88 23.31
CA THR A 55 -5.17 -42.62 23.24
C THR A 55 -4.52 -42.70 24.62
N GLU A 56 -4.50 -43.92 25.15
CA GLU A 56 -3.63 -44.33 26.25
C GLU A 56 -2.21 -44.61 25.71
N SER A 57 -1.18 -44.21 26.45
CA SER A 57 0.05 -45.01 26.56
C SER A 57 0.82 -44.64 27.83
N SER A 58 1.10 -45.67 28.62
CA SER A 58 1.90 -45.66 29.84
C SER A 58 3.40 -45.77 29.54
N SER A 59 4.25 -45.10 30.32
CA SER A 59 5.55 -45.68 30.71
C SER A 59 6.07 -45.10 32.04
N SER A 60 6.53 -46.01 32.91
CA SER A 60 7.24 -45.78 34.17
C SER A 60 8.59 -45.08 33.92
N SER A 61 9.21 -44.34 34.83
CA SER A 61 9.60 -44.70 36.20
C SER A 61 10.29 -43.51 36.85
N ASP A 62 10.09 -43.26 38.15
CA ASP A 62 11.19 -43.02 39.10
C ASP A 62 10.65 -42.84 40.52
N LYS A 63 10.89 -43.87 41.33
CA LYS A 63 10.60 -43.93 42.77
C LYS A 63 11.80 -43.33 43.52
N LYS A 64 11.63 -42.12 44.06
CA LYS A 64 12.17 -41.70 45.38
C LYS A 64 11.63 -40.31 45.74
N THR A 65 11.15 -40.17 46.98
CA THR A 65 10.51 -39.00 47.64
C THR A 65 8.97 -38.89 47.51
N SER A 66 8.23 -39.96 47.82
CA SER A 66 6.77 -40.02 47.73
C SER A 66 5.97 -39.50 48.94
N ALA A 67 6.57 -39.13 50.08
CA ALA A 67 5.78 -38.71 51.24
C ALA A 67 5.38 -37.21 51.27
N TRP A 68 6.05 -36.35 50.49
CA TRP A 68 5.79 -34.90 50.44
C TRP A 68 5.01 -34.46 49.19
N LYS A 69 4.92 -35.31 48.16
CA LYS A 69 4.21 -35.02 46.90
C LYS A 69 2.69 -35.20 46.99
N GLU A 70 2.19 -36.05 47.89
CA GLU A 70 0.76 -36.35 47.98
C GLU A 70 -0.05 -35.27 48.74
N ARG A 71 0.60 -34.37 49.49
CA ARG A 71 -0.04 -33.20 50.09
C ARG A 71 0.27 -31.92 49.31
N GLY A 72 -0.36 -31.83 48.13
CA GLY A 72 -0.83 -30.61 47.46
C GLY A 72 0.07 -29.37 47.47
N SER A 73 1.04 -29.27 46.56
CA SER A 73 1.61 -27.98 46.14
C SER A 73 0.83 -27.34 44.96
N ARG A 74 -0.40 -27.81 44.71
CA ARG A 74 -1.25 -27.27 43.64
C ARG A 74 -1.71 -25.87 44.02
N ASN A 75 -1.39 -24.87 43.20
CA ASN A 75 -1.94 -23.53 43.39
C ASN A 75 -3.38 -23.53 42.89
N LEU A 76 -4.34 -23.23 43.76
CA LEU A 76 -5.75 -23.16 43.40
C LEU A 76 -6.00 -22.09 42.32
N THR A 77 -6.87 -22.40 41.35
CA THR A 77 -7.38 -21.43 40.36
C THR A 77 -8.22 -20.34 41.05
N TYR A 78 -8.66 -19.32 40.31
CA TYR A 78 -9.51 -18.29 40.88
C TYR A 78 -10.85 -18.87 41.33
N ASP A 79 -11.47 -19.68 40.48
CA ASP A 79 -12.77 -20.32 40.73
C ASP A 79 -12.70 -21.32 41.88
N GLU A 80 -11.62 -22.10 41.97
CA GLU A 80 -11.40 -23.02 43.10
C GLU A 80 -11.25 -22.28 44.43
N ARG A 81 -10.56 -21.12 44.45
CA ARG A 81 -10.49 -20.31 45.68
C ARG A 81 -11.83 -19.67 46.01
N ARG A 82 -12.66 -19.34 45.01
CA ARG A 82 -13.99 -18.77 45.20
C ARG A 82 -14.94 -19.81 45.78
N ALA A 83 -14.98 -21.00 45.19
CA ALA A 83 -15.72 -22.15 45.71
C ALA A 83 -15.28 -22.51 47.14
N MET A 84 -13.97 -22.44 47.43
CA MET A 84 -13.46 -22.64 48.79
C MET A 84 -13.94 -21.55 49.76
N LEU A 85 -14.08 -20.31 49.31
CA LEU A 85 -14.65 -19.25 50.13
C LEU A 85 -16.14 -19.48 50.39
N ASP A 86 -16.91 -19.84 49.35
CA ASP A 86 -18.35 -20.13 49.47
C ASP A 86 -18.61 -21.30 50.44
N PHE A 87 -17.79 -22.35 50.33
CA PHE A 87 -17.82 -23.51 51.24
C PHE A 87 -17.59 -23.12 52.71
N LEU A 88 -16.69 -22.15 52.95
CA LEU A 88 -16.41 -21.63 54.29
C LEU A 88 -17.51 -20.67 54.77
N MET A 89 -18.10 -19.88 53.88
CA MET A 89 -19.19 -18.96 54.21
C MET A 89 -20.45 -19.72 54.65
N GLN A 90 -20.74 -20.86 54.03
CA GLN A 90 -21.83 -21.75 54.45
C GLN A 90 -21.60 -22.40 55.84
N ARG A 91 -20.34 -22.48 56.29
CA ARG A 91 -19.92 -23.07 57.58
C ARG A 91 -19.48 -22.01 58.59
N ARG A 92 -19.92 -20.77 58.39
CA ARG A 92 -19.70 -19.65 59.30
C ARG A 92 -20.71 -19.72 60.45
N VAL A 93 -20.27 -19.41 61.67
CA VAL A 93 -21.18 -19.27 62.81
C VAL A 93 -21.98 -17.99 62.64
N GLU A 94 -23.31 -18.10 62.70
CA GLU A 94 -24.25 -16.98 62.53
C GLU A 94 -23.82 -15.75 63.36
N ASN A 95 -23.90 -14.56 62.76
CA ASN A 95 -23.57 -13.27 63.37
C ASN A 95 -22.11 -13.10 63.87
N THR A 96 -21.17 -13.99 63.52
CA THR A 96 -19.74 -13.85 63.90
C THR A 96 -18.81 -14.10 62.73
N THR A 97 -17.57 -13.61 62.74
CA THR A 97 -16.56 -13.91 61.70
C THR A 97 -15.85 -15.27 61.91
N LYS A 98 -16.37 -16.08 62.86
CA LYS A 98 -15.79 -17.37 63.24
C LYS A 98 -16.38 -18.49 62.39
N LEU A 99 -15.53 -19.46 62.06
CA LEU A 99 -15.91 -20.68 61.37
C LEU A 99 -16.36 -21.75 62.37
N ALA A 100 -17.27 -22.62 61.96
CA ALA A 100 -17.67 -23.78 62.72
C ALA A 100 -16.46 -24.70 63.02
N ARG A 101 -16.57 -25.49 64.09
CA ARG A 101 -15.52 -26.45 64.47
C ARG A 101 -15.26 -27.39 63.28
N HIS A 102 -13.98 -27.65 63.00
CA HIS A 102 -13.50 -28.48 61.87
C HIS A 102 -13.66 -27.91 60.46
N ALA A 103 -14.38 -26.80 60.23
CA ALA A 103 -14.60 -26.25 58.88
C ALA A 103 -13.32 -25.98 58.06
N VAL A 104 -12.24 -25.53 58.70
CA VAL A 104 -10.92 -25.34 58.04
C VAL A 104 -10.27 -26.66 57.66
N THR A 105 -10.47 -27.71 58.46
CA THR A 105 -9.97 -29.05 58.19
C THR A 105 -10.78 -29.70 57.07
N ASP A 106 -12.10 -29.53 57.07
CA ASP A 106 -13.00 -30.08 56.05
C ASP A 106 -12.77 -29.41 54.69
N ALA A 107 -12.57 -28.09 54.67
CA ALA A 107 -12.18 -27.38 53.44
C ALA A 107 -10.78 -27.78 52.96
N ALA A 108 -9.85 -28.07 53.88
CA ALA A 108 -8.51 -28.54 53.50
C ALA A 108 -8.56 -29.93 52.84
N THR A 109 -9.43 -30.82 53.32
CA THR A 109 -9.63 -32.15 52.73
C THR A 109 -10.38 -32.07 51.40
N GLU A 110 -11.45 -31.26 51.31
CA GLU A 110 -12.27 -31.12 50.10
C GLU A 110 -11.47 -30.54 48.92
N PHE A 111 -10.70 -29.48 49.17
CA PHE A 111 -9.92 -28.79 48.13
C PHE A 111 -8.48 -29.30 47.98
N GLY A 112 -8.08 -30.33 48.73
CA GLY A 112 -6.75 -30.95 48.65
C GLY A 112 -5.59 -29.99 48.96
N VAL A 113 -5.77 -29.06 49.90
CA VAL A 113 -4.79 -28.01 50.26
C VAL A 113 -4.45 -28.01 51.74
N ASP A 114 -3.28 -27.46 52.10
CA ASP A 114 -2.90 -27.31 53.50
C ASP A 114 -3.85 -26.38 54.27
N ARG A 115 -4.16 -26.71 55.52
CA ARG A 115 -5.04 -25.92 56.42
C ARG A 115 -4.59 -24.46 56.55
N ARG A 116 -3.30 -24.16 56.40
CA ARG A 116 -2.77 -22.77 56.41
C ARG A 116 -3.21 -21.99 55.16
N THR A 117 -3.37 -22.64 54.01
CA THR A 117 -3.85 -22.00 52.78
C THR A 117 -5.31 -21.58 52.94
N VAL A 118 -6.14 -22.47 53.46
CA VAL A 118 -7.55 -22.20 53.81
C VAL A 118 -7.65 -21.05 54.81
N SER A 119 -6.85 -21.10 55.88
CA SER A 119 -6.83 -20.06 56.92
C SER A 119 -6.39 -18.68 56.39
N ARG A 120 -5.40 -18.65 55.48
CA ARG A 120 -4.95 -17.41 54.83
C ARG A 120 -5.98 -16.85 53.86
N LEU A 121 -6.75 -17.70 53.18
CA LEU A 121 -7.86 -17.22 52.35
C LEU A 121 -8.95 -16.61 53.23
N TRP A 122 -9.38 -17.33 54.27
CA TRP A 122 -10.44 -16.86 55.18
C TRP A 122 -10.09 -15.52 55.82
N LYS A 123 -8.87 -15.37 56.37
CA LYS A 123 -8.43 -14.11 56.97
C LYS A 123 -8.49 -12.94 55.98
N ARG A 124 -8.17 -13.16 54.70
CA ARG A 124 -8.24 -12.11 53.68
C ARG A 124 -9.68 -11.74 53.32
N ALA A 125 -10.55 -12.74 53.20
CA ALA A 125 -11.96 -12.49 52.97
C ALA A 125 -12.59 -11.71 54.12
N VAL A 126 -12.30 -12.08 55.38
CA VAL A 126 -12.76 -11.34 56.57
C VAL A 126 -12.21 -9.91 56.58
N GLN A 127 -10.92 -9.70 56.29
CA GLN A 127 -10.35 -8.35 56.21
C GLN A 127 -10.99 -7.48 55.12
N SER A 128 -11.34 -8.07 53.98
CA SER A 128 -12.01 -7.39 52.87
C SER A 128 -13.45 -7.01 53.26
N LEU A 129 -14.15 -7.92 53.97
CA LEU A 129 -15.48 -7.66 54.52
C LEU A 129 -15.47 -6.57 55.61
N GLU A 130 -14.50 -6.58 56.51
CA GLU A 130 -14.31 -5.56 57.55
C GLU A 130 -13.97 -4.18 56.95
N LYS A 131 -13.33 -4.16 55.77
CA LYS A 131 -13.01 -2.94 55.03
C LYS A 131 -14.22 -2.40 54.23
N GLY A 132 -15.30 -3.17 54.10
CA GLY A 132 -16.50 -2.79 53.37
C GLY A 132 -16.43 -3.04 51.86
N ASP A 133 -15.55 -3.93 51.39
CA ASP A 133 -15.50 -4.29 49.98
C ASP A 133 -16.76 -5.11 49.60
N GLU A 134 -17.41 -4.80 48.47
CA GLU A 134 -18.60 -5.53 47.97
C GLU A 134 -18.29 -7.01 47.63
N VAL A 135 -17.02 -7.31 47.32
CA VAL A 135 -16.54 -8.65 46.96
C VAL A 135 -15.30 -8.99 47.77
N CYS A 136 -15.33 -10.13 48.45
CA CYS A 136 -14.19 -10.62 49.24
C CYS A 136 -12.94 -10.89 48.37
N ASP A 137 -11.75 -10.48 48.84
CA ASP A 137 -10.47 -10.75 48.14
C ASP A 137 -10.10 -12.25 48.07
N VAL A 138 -10.39 -12.86 46.93
CA VAL A 138 -10.01 -14.23 46.58
C VAL A 138 -8.76 -14.28 45.67
N ALA A 139 -8.22 -13.13 45.25
CA ALA A 139 -7.17 -13.06 44.24
C ALA A 139 -5.85 -13.70 44.72
N SER A 140 -5.05 -14.19 43.78
CA SER A 140 -3.73 -14.75 44.10
C SER A 140 -2.71 -13.62 44.23
N ARG A 141 -2.02 -13.52 45.38
CA ARG A 141 -0.94 -12.54 45.61
C ARG A 141 0.33 -12.79 44.78
N LYS A 142 0.32 -13.82 43.94
CA LYS A 142 1.41 -14.17 43.03
C LYS A 142 1.28 -13.44 41.69
N VAL A 143 0.08 -13.11 41.25
CA VAL A 143 -0.16 -12.36 40.02
C VAL A 143 0.45 -10.96 40.19
N GLY A 144 1.28 -10.53 39.23
CA GLY A 144 2.01 -9.25 39.27
C GLY A 144 3.21 -9.17 40.24
N ARG A 145 3.39 -10.15 41.15
CA ARG A 145 4.52 -10.19 42.11
C ARG A 145 5.55 -11.27 41.82
N ARG A 146 5.32 -12.09 40.80
CA ARG A 146 6.27 -13.09 40.31
C ARG A 146 7.02 -12.56 39.08
N GLY A 147 8.27 -12.96 38.95
CA GLY A 147 9.13 -12.59 37.82
C GLY A 147 10.05 -11.42 38.13
N ARG A 148 10.96 -11.16 37.19
CA ARG A 148 11.89 -10.02 37.24
C ARG A 148 11.10 -8.73 37.06
N ARG A 149 11.33 -7.73 37.92
CA ARG A 149 10.78 -6.39 37.72
C ARG A 149 11.38 -5.79 36.44
N LYS A 150 10.53 -5.26 35.54
CA LYS A 150 11.00 -4.55 34.34
C LYS A 150 11.77 -3.30 34.79
N ARG A 151 12.94 -3.04 34.19
CA ARG A 151 13.65 -1.77 34.33
C ARG A 151 12.91 -0.75 33.46
N ASP A 152 12.71 0.44 33.99
CA ASP A 152 12.20 1.55 33.21
C ASP A 152 13.32 2.13 32.34
N TRP A 153 13.05 2.30 31.05
CA TRP A 153 13.98 2.80 30.03
C TRP A 153 13.51 4.13 29.42
N SER A 154 12.47 4.74 30.00
CA SER A 154 11.88 6.01 29.54
C SER A 154 12.93 7.12 29.37
N VAL A 155 13.80 7.30 30.37
CA VAL A 155 14.87 8.32 30.36
C VAL A 155 15.92 8.07 29.28
N GLU A 156 16.26 6.80 29.01
CA GLU A 156 17.13 6.43 27.91
C GLU A 156 16.46 6.66 26.54
N LEU A 157 15.16 6.39 26.42
CA LEU A 157 14.41 6.61 25.17
C LEU A 157 14.29 8.10 24.82
N GLU A 158 14.14 8.99 25.79
CA GLU A 158 14.12 10.43 25.52
C GLU A 158 15.43 10.92 24.89
N ARG A 159 16.57 10.36 25.30
CA ARG A 159 17.90 10.66 24.74
C ARG A 159 18.07 10.25 23.28
N VAL A 160 17.20 9.37 22.75
CA VAL A 160 17.22 9.01 21.32
C VAL A 160 17.10 10.26 20.44
N LYS A 161 16.34 11.28 20.88
CA LYS A 161 16.13 12.54 20.14
C LYS A 161 17.38 13.42 20.04
N GLU A 162 18.39 13.20 20.87
CA GLU A 162 19.63 13.99 20.92
C GLU A 162 20.77 13.35 20.11
N ILE A 163 20.69 12.06 19.80
CA ILE A 163 21.74 11.31 19.12
C ILE A 163 21.86 11.74 17.64
N PRO A 164 23.05 11.96 17.05
CA PRO A 164 23.18 12.29 15.63
C PRO A 164 22.51 11.25 14.70
N LEU A 165 21.89 11.70 13.60
CA LEU A 165 21.18 10.81 12.65
C LEU A 165 22.02 9.64 12.14
N ALA A 166 23.32 9.85 11.95
CA ALA A 166 24.27 8.81 11.51
C ALA A 166 24.34 7.60 12.47
N GLN A 167 24.09 7.82 13.77
CA GLN A 167 24.11 6.78 14.79
C GLN A 167 22.73 6.15 15.04
N ARG A 168 21.65 6.70 14.45
CA ARG A 168 20.29 6.14 14.52
C ARG A 168 19.96 5.14 13.41
N GLY A 169 20.85 4.95 12.43
CA GLY A 169 20.54 4.19 11.22
C GLY A 169 20.30 2.70 11.45
N SER A 170 21.10 2.04 12.29
CA SER A 170 20.90 0.62 12.62
C SER A 170 20.54 0.45 14.09
N ILE A 171 19.68 -0.51 14.41
CA ILE A 171 19.31 -0.80 15.79
C ILE A 171 20.53 -1.17 16.66
N ARG A 172 21.58 -1.72 16.06
CA ARG A 172 22.84 -2.02 16.77
C ARG A 172 23.58 -0.74 17.12
N ALA A 173 23.71 0.20 16.18
CA ALA A 173 24.36 1.49 16.43
C ALA A 173 23.57 2.31 17.46
N LEU A 174 22.23 2.32 17.34
CA LEU A 174 21.35 3.01 18.27
C LEU A 174 21.43 2.40 19.68
N ALA A 175 21.45 1.07 19.78
CA ALA A 175 21.63 0.37 21.06
C ALA A 175 22.94 0.79 21.76
N THR A 176 24.04 0.85 21.01
CA THR A 176 25.33 1.32 21.54
C THR A 176 25.29 2.78 21.98
N ALA A 177 24.66 3.65 21.18
CA ALA A 177 24.60 5.09 21.45
C ALA A 177 23.69 5.44 22.64
N VAL A 178 22.56 4.75 22.80
CA VAL A 178 21.61 4.96 23.90
C VAL A 178 22.03 4.21 25.18
N GLY A 179 22.82 3.13 25.03
CA GLY A 179 23.20 2.26 26.14
C GLY A 179 22.14 1.22 26.54
N ILE A 180 21.16 0.96 25.66
CA ILE A 180 20.14 -0.07 25.87
C ILE A 180 20.56 -1.36 25.15
N PRO A 181 20.44 -2.55 25.76
CA PRO A 181 20.66 -3.81 25.06
C PRO A 181 19.79 -3.91 23.80
N LYS A 182 20.40 -4.34 22.69
CA LYS A 182 19.76 -4.39 21.36
C LYS A 182 18.36 -5.02 21.36
N THR A 183 18.19 -6.15 22.05
CA THR A 183 16.92 -6.88 22.11
C THR A 183 15.86 -6.10 22.88
N THR A 184 16.23 -5.47 23.98
CA THR A 184 15.35 -4.62 24.78
C THR A 184 14.92 -3.38 23.99
N LEU A 185 15.86 -2.72 23.30
CA LEU A 185 15.54 -1.59 22.43
C LEU A 185 14.60 -2.01 21.29
N TYR A 186 14.78 -3.19 20.72
CA TYR A 186 13.88 -3.73 19.69
C TYR A 186 12.46 -3.95 20.19
N GLU A 187 12.29 -4.52 21.38
CA GLU A 187 10.96 -4.72 22.00
C GLU A 187 10.29 -3.38 22.31
N LEU A 188 11.02 -2.42 22.87
CA LEU A 188 10.51 -1.07 23.17
C LEU A 188 10.06 -0.34 21.90
N LEU A 189 10.88 -0.34 20.84
CA LEU A 189 10.53 0.29 19.56
C LEU A 189 9.37 -0.43 18.84
N LYS A 190 9.15 -1.71 19.13
CA LYS A 190 8.00 -2.45 18.57
C LYS A 190 6.68 -2.01 19.23
N GLU A 191 6.71 -1.68 20.52
CA GLU A 191 5.56 -1.13 21.24
C GLU A 191 5.26 0.32 20.81
N ASP A 192 6.29 1.12 20.51
CA ASP A 192 6.18 2.54 20.10
C ASP A 192 5.88 2.77 18.60
N GLY A 193 5.81 1.69 17.81
CA GLY A 193 5.59 1.76 16.36
C GLY A 193 6.90 1.69 15.55
N GLY A 194 6.87 0.93 14.45
CA GLY A 194 8.05 0.67 13.65
C GLY A 194 8.65 1.92 13.00
N PRO A 195 9.95 1.90 12.64
CA PRO A 195 10.61 3.05 12.03
C PRO A 195 9.95 3.43 10.69
N SER A 196 9.56 4.68 10.53
CA SER A 196 9.12 5.24 9.26
C SER A 196 10.34 5.63 8.42
N ILE A 197 10.52 4.97 7.27
CA ILE A 197 11.51 5.41 6.27
C ILE A 197 10.86 6.52 5.46
N ASN A 198 11.38 7.75 5.57
CA ASN A 198 10.97 8.82 4.66
C ASN A 198 11.45 8.49 3.25
N SER A 199 10.58 8.65 2.26
CA SER A 199 10.95 8.52 0.85
C SER A 199 12.12 9.46 0.55
N ILE A 200 13.24 8.93 0.05
CA ILE A 200 14.42 9.74 -0.28
C ILE A 200 14.03 10.63 -1.46
N LYS A 201 13.89 11.92 -1.20
CA LYS A 201 13.65 12.91 -2.24
C LYS A 201 14.93 13.10 -3.07
N PRO A 202 14.85 13.26 -4.40
CA PRO A 202 16.03 13.44 -5.22
C PRO A 202 16.74 14.76 -4.85
N SER A 203 18.07 14.75 -4.88
CA SER A 203 18.83 16.00 -4.75
C SER A 203 18.62 16.87 -6.00
N LEU A 204 18.38 18.17 -5.81
CA LEU A 204 18.10 19.11 -6.88
C LEU A 204 19.25 20.11 -7.03
N THR A 205 19.74 20.29 -8.26
CA THR A 205 20.62 21.41 -8.62
C THR A 205 19.79 22.70 -8.73
N ASP A 206 20.44 23.86 -8.69
CA ASP A 206 19.72 25.13 -8.82
C ASP A 206 19.04 25.28 -10.19
N LYS A 207 19.65 24.74 -11.24
CA LYS A 207 19.01 24.60 -12.56
C LYS A 207 17.69 23.82 -12.48
N ASN A 208 17.67 22.67 -11.77
CA ASN A 208 16.46 21.88 -11.62
C ASN A 208 15.38 22.66 -10.85
N LYS A 209 15.76 23.40 -9.79
CA LYS A 209 14.84 24.24 -9.02
C LYS A 209 14.21 25.33 -9.89
N ILE A 210 15.00 26.00 -10.73
CA ILE A 210 14.52 27.04 -11.65
C ILE A 210 13.57 26.45 -12.70
N GLU A 211 13.90 25.30 -13.30
CA GLU A 211 13.02 24.62 -14.26
C GLU A 211 11.67 24.24 -13.63
N ARG A 212 11.69 23.80 -12.36
CA ARG A 212 10.47 23.55 -11.58
C ARG A 212 9.66 24.81 -11.34
N LEU A 213 10.29 25.92 -10.96
CA LEU A 213 9.61 27.21 -10.77
C LEU A 213 8.96 27.71 -12.06
N ARG A 214 9.68 27.64 -13.19
CA ARG A 214 9.13 28.00 -14.50
C ARG A 214 7.89 27.18 -14.85
N TYR A 215 7.94 25.87 -14.60
CA TYR A 215 6.79 25.00 -14.81
C TYR A 215 5.60 25.40 -13.93
N CYS A 216 5.80 25.65 -12.64
CA CYS A 216 4.73 26.09 -11.74
C CYS A 216 4.15 27.45 -12.17
N ALA A 217 4.99 28.41 -12.54
CA ALA A 217 4.57 29.75 -12.95
C ALA A 217 3.65 29.73 -14.19
N ILE A 218 3.96 28.89 -15.19
CA ILE A 218 3.14 28.73 -16.39
C ILE A 218 1.75 28.15 -16.07
N LYS A 219 1.64 27.37 -14.99
CA LYS A 219 0.38 26.74 -14.56
C LYS A 219 -0.50 27.66 -13.70
N VAL A 220 -0.09 28.90 -13.43
CA VAL A 220 -0.91 29.91 -12.73
C VAL A 220 -1.48 30.89 -13.74
N ARG A 221 -2.80 31.06 -13.74
CA ARG A 221 -3.52 32.01 -14.60
C ARG A 221 -3.34 33.44 -14.08
N ALA A 222 -3.65 34.42 -14.93
CA ALA A 222 -3.52 35.85 -14.58
C ALA A 222 -4.35 36.26 -13.35
N ASN A 223 -5.44 35.56 -13.05
CA ASN A 223 -6.28 35.78 -11.87
C ASN A 223 -5.75 35.10 -10.59
N GLY A 224 -4.57 34.49 -10.63
CA GLY A 224 -3.95 33.80 -9.48
C GLY A 224 -4.44 32.36 -9.24
N LEU A 225 -5.44 31.89 -9.99
CA LEU A 225 -5.89 30.49 -9.91
C LEU A 225 -4.94 29.58 -10.69
N PHE A 226 -4.70 28.38 -10.18
CA PHE A 226 -4.07 27.34 -10.98
C PHE A 226 -4.94 26.95 -12.19
N ASP A 227 -4.29 26.50 -13.25
CA ASP A 227 -4.95 25.90 -14.39
C ASP A 227 -5.86 24.74 -13.95
N ASP A 228 -7.05 24.63 -14.55
CA ASP A 228 -7.98 23.55 -14.25
C ASP A 228 -7.46 22.19 -14.72
N MET A 229 -6.53 22.17 -15.67
CA MET A 229 -5.93 20.95 -16.22
C MET A 229 -6.96 19.99 -16.84
N HIS A 230 -8.13 20.49 -17.27
CA HIS A 230 -9.15 19.67 -17.92
C HIS A 230 -8.67 19.05 -19.25
N ASN A 231 -7.70 19.67 -19.90
CA ASN A 231 -7.07 19.21 -21.14
C ASN A 231 -5.77 18.43 -20.91
N VAL A 232 -5.45 18.02 -19.68
CA VAL A 232 -4.22 17.27 -19.37
C VAL A 232 -4.55 15.83 -18.98
N VAL A 233 -3.93 14.89 -19.70
CA VAL A 233 -3.97 13.45 -19.43
C VAL A 233 -2.67 13.04 -18.78
N HIS A 234 -2.73 12.54 -17.54
CA HIS A 234 -1.56 12.05 -16.82
C HIS A 234 -1.40 10.55 -17.05
N ILE A 235 -0.20 10.16 -17.48
CA ILE A 235 0.19 8.76 -17.65
C ILE A 235 1.32 8.39 -16.69
N ASN A 236 1.24 7.20 -16.10
CA ASN A 236 2.35 6.65 -15.32
C ASN A 236 2.41 5.13 -15.41
N MET A 237 3.60 4.58 -15.16
CA MET A 237 3.92 3.16 -15.23
C MET A 237 4.19 2.60 -13.83
N LYS A 238 3.62 1.44 -13.51
CA LYS A 238 3.81 0.79 -12.20
C LYS A 238 3.83 -0.73 -12.32
N TRP A 239 4.70 -1.35 -11.53
CA TRP A 239 4.71 -2.79 -11.34
C TRP A 239 3.62 -3.21 -10.35
N PHE A 240 2.81 -4.18 -10.77
CA PHE A 240 1.86 -4.88 -9.91
C PHE A 240 2.26 -6.34 -9.80
N SER A 241 2.03 -6.92 -8.62
CA SER A 241 2.28 -8.33 -8.35
C SER A 241 1.05 -8.96 -7.72
N LEU A 242 0.84 -10.25 -7.97
CA LEU A 242 -0.26 -10.96 -7.35
C LEU A 242 -0.05 -10.99 -5.81
N PRO A 243 -1.09 -10.75 -4.98
CA PRO A 243 -0.92 -10.72 -3.53
C PRO A 243 -0.40 -12.03 -2.94
N ARG A 244 -0.77 -13.16 -3.55
CA ARG A 244 -0.40 -14.53 -3.12
C ARG A 244 0.91 -15.01 -3.72
N ASP A 245 1.28 -14.48 -4.87
CA ASP A 245 2.52 -14.82 -5.56
C ASP A 245 3.26 -13.55 -6.00
N LYS A 246 4.31 -13.21 -5.26
CA LYS A 246 5.16 -12.06 -5.57
C LYS A 246 6.04 -12.28 -6.80
N LYS A 247 6.16 -13.52 -7.29
CA LYS A 247 6.96 -13.82 -8.49
C LYS A 247 6.21 -13.38 -9.75
N THR A 248 4.90 -13.62 -9.80
CA THR A 248 4.04 -13.13 -10.87
C THR A 248 3.87 -11.61 -10.75
N ARG A 249 4.56 -10.86 -11.61
CA ARG A 249 4.49 -9.40 -11.69
C ARG A 249 4.43 -8.91 -13.12
N VAL A 250 3.68 -7.82 -13.34
CA VAL A 250 3.47 -7.19 -14.65
C VAL A 250 3.60 -5.68 -14.47
N MET A 251 4.24 -5.03 -15.45
CA MET A 251 4.22 -3.57 -15.53
C MET A 251 2.94 -3.12 -16.22
N PHE A 252 2.27 -2.12 -15.67
CA PHE A 252 1.09 -1.50 -16.28
C PHE A 252 1.37 -0.03 -16.56
N MET A 253 0.78 0.50 -17.63
CA MET A 253 0.61 1.93 -17.83
C MET A 253 -0.84 2.30 -17.55
N ALA A 254 -1.05 3.33 -16.73
CA ALA A 254 -2.38 3.85 -16.44
C ALA A 254 -2.48 5.31 -16.88
N ALA A 255 -3.64 5.68 -17.40
CA ALA A 255 -3.95 7.02 -17.87
C ALA A 255 -5.24 7.55 -17.21
N VAL A 256 -5.14 8.74 -16.64
CA VAL A 256 -6.27 9.47 -16.06
C VAL A 256 -6.28 10.91 -16.54
N ALA A 257 -7.46 11.48 -16.65
CA ALA A 257 -7.69 12.88 -16.91
C ALA A 257 -8.59 13.43 -15.80
N ARG A 258 -8.74 14.75 -15.75
CA ARG A 258 -9.54 15.35 -14.70
C ARG A 258 -11.03 15.07 -14.92
N PRO A 259 -11.77 14.56 -13.90
CA PRO A 259 -13.20 14.38 -14.00
C PRO A 259 -13.90 15.73 -14.22
N GLN A 260 -14.86 15.76 -15.14
CA GLN A 260 -15.54 16.99 -15.54
C GLN A 260 -16.88 16.67 -16.22
N TRP A 261 -17.77 17.64 -16.29
CA TRP A 261 -19.01 17.51 -17.04
C TRP A 261 -18.75 17.56 -18.55
N ASP A 262 -19.34 16.64 -19.32
CA ASP A 262 -19.33 16.70 -20.79
C ASP A 262 -20.70 17.18 -21.30
N PRO A 263 -20.82 18.43 -21.77
CA PRO A 263 -22.07 18.96 -22.30
C PRO A 263 -22.58 18.22 -23.54
N HIS A 264 -21.70 17.59 -24.32
CA HIS A 264 -22.11 16.91 -25.56
C HIS A 264 -22.75 15.56 -25.29
N LYS A 265 -22.20 14.79 -24.35
CA LYS A 265 -22.73 13.49 -23.93
C LYS A 265 -23.82 13.63 -22.86
N ASN A 266 -23.97 14.84 -22.29
CA ASN A 266 -24.85 15.10 -21.14
C ASN A 266 -24.59 14.15 -19.98
N GLU A 267 -23.30 13.85 -19.75
CA GLU A 267 -22.83 12.89 -18.76
C GLU A 267 -21.56 13.42 -18.06
N TYR A 268 -21.34 12.96 -16.84
CA TYR A 268 -20.13 13.28 -16.09
C TYR A 268 -18.98 12.35 -16.48
N PHE A 269 -17.93 12.91 -17.09
CA PHE A 269 -16.71 12.17 -17.38
C PHE A 269 -15.97 11.86 -16.07
N ASN A 270 -15.78 10.57 -15.78
CA ASN A 270 -15.25 10.07 -14.51
C ASN A 270 -13.72 10.17 -14.36
N GLY A 271 -13.01 10.71 -15.35
CA GLY A 271 -11.56 10.89 -15.33
C GLY A 271 -10.73 9.64 -15.70
N LYS A 272 -11.36 8.48 -15.93
CA LYS A 272 -10.64 7.23 -16.24
C LYS A 272 -10.48 7.05 -17.74
N ILE A 273 -9.23 7.05 -18.24
CA ILE A 273 -8.94 6.77 -19.65
C ILE A 273 -8.67 5.28 -19.85
N GLY A 274 -7.75 4.69 -19.09
CA GLY A 274 -7.48 3.26 -19.18
C GLY A 274 -6.26 2.79 -18.40
N THR A 275 -6.10 1.47 -18.36
CA THR A 275 -4.93 0.78 -17.81
C THR A 275 -4.54 -0.35 -18.77
N TRP A 276 -3.25 -0.47 -19.10
CA TRP A 276 -2.75 -1.43 -20.08
C TRP A 276 -1.55 -2.19 -19.54
N PRO A 277 -1.57 -3.53 -19.56
CA PRO A 277 -0.43 -4.35 -19.17
C PRO A 277 0.63 -4.42 -20.28
N PHE A 278 1.90 -4.47 -19.90
CA PHE A 278 3.00 -4.83 -20.79
C PHE A 278 3.17 -6.36 -20.81
N VAL A 279 2.45 -7.01 -21.73
CA VAL A 279 2.50 -8.45 -21.98
C VAL A 279 2.76 -8.74 -23.46
N ARG A 280 3.35 -9.90 -23.74
CA ARG A 280 3.51 -10.45 -25.10
C ARG A 280 2.76 -11.77 -25.21
N GLU A 281 2.21 -12.04 -26.37
CA GLU A 281 1.67 -13.36 -26.68
C GLU A 281 2.83 -14.33 -26.97
N GLU A 282 2.75 -15.53 -26.41
CA GLU A 282 3.67 -16.62 -26.69
C GLU A 282 3.09 -17.45 -27.84
N ILE A 283 3.72 -17.35 -29.01
CA ILE A 283 3.40 -18.21 -30.15
C ILE A 283 4.12 -19.54 -29.90
N GLN A 284 3.37 -20.62 -29.69
CA GLN A 284 3.96 -21.96 -29.65
C GLN A 284 4.42 -22.33 -31.07
N ASP A 285 5.66 -22.84 -31.21
CA ASP A 285 6.19 -23.31 -32.49
C ASP A 285 5.25 -24.40 -33.06
N GLU A 286 4.85 -24.25 -34.32
CA GLU A 286 3.90 -25.13 -35.02
C GLU A 286 4.51 -26.51 -35.36
N ASP A 287 4.75 -27.33 -34.33
CA ASP A 287 5.13 -28.74 -34.51
C ASP A 287 4.23 -29.70 -33.71
N MET A 288 2.95 -29.35 -33.48
CA MET A 288 1.93 -30.31 -33.01
C MET A 288 0.53 -30.11 -33.62
N LYS A 289 -0.14 -31.24 -33.82
CA LYS A 289 -1.29 -31.53 -34.70
C LYS A 289 -2.53 -30.64 -34.53
N PRO A 290 -3.35 -30.47 -35.60
CA PRO A 290 -4.59 -29.72 -35.53
C PRO A 290 -5.70 -30.60 -34.95
N SER A 291 -6.05 -30.38 -33.68
CA SER A 291 -7.33 -30.82 -33.14
C SER A 291 -7.80 -29.91 -32.01
N GLN A 292 -9.00 -29.35 -32.21
CA GLN A 292 -9.88 -28.68 -31.23
C GLN A 292 -9.50 -27.26 -30.80
N GLN A 293 -10.06 -26.30 -31.57
CA GLN A 293 -10.97 -25.24 -31.12
C GLN A 293 -10.57 -24.39 -29.90
N GLU A 294 -10.41 -23.08 -30.18
CA GLU A 294 -10.00 -21.96 -29.31
C GLU A 294 -8.58 -22.08 -28.77
N SER A 295 -7.62 -21.52 -29.51
CA SER A 295 -6.26 -21.33 -29.04
C SER A 295 -6.26 -20.47 -27.78
N ASP A 296 -6.02 -21.10 -26.64
CA ASP A 296 -5.78 -20.43 -25.36
C ASP A 296 -4.51 -19.59 -25.50
N ARG A 297 -4.70 -18.30 -25.83
CA ARG A 297 -3.61 -17.35 -26.08
C ARG A 297 -2.83 -17.18 -24.78
N THR A 298 -1.64 -17.78 -24.74
CA THR A 298 -0.78 -17.69 -23.56
C THR A 298 -0.02 -16.37 -23.60
N PHE A 299 -0.15 -15.55 -22.56
CA PHE A 299 0.57 -14.30 -22.42
C PHE A 299 1.74 -14.44 -21.44
N VAL A 300 2.81 -13.70 -21.69
CA VAL A 300 4.00 -13.63 -20.83
C VAL A 300 4.29 -12.15 -20.51
N PRO A 301 4.59 -11.81 -19.24
CA PRO A 301 4.98 -10.44 -18.88
C PRO A 301 6.27 -10.02 -19.58
N LEU A 302 6.34 -8.75 -20.00
CA LEU A 302 7.62 -8.17 -20.41
C LEU A 302 8.50 -7.97 -19.17
N GLU A 303 9.63 -8.66 -19.11
CA GLU A 303 10.60 -8.51 -18.01
C GLU A 303 11.24 -7.11 -17.97
N THR A 304 11.47 -6.55 -19.16
CA THR A 304 11.99 -5.20 -19.34
C THR A 304 11.12 -4.47 -20.35
N VAL A 305 10.76 -3.22 -20.03
CA VAL A 305 9.96 -2.36 -20.90
C VAL A 305 10.89 -1.33 -21.53
N THR A 306 10.95 -1.33 -22.87
CA THR A 306 11.81 -0.43 -23.63
C THR A 306 11.13 0.90 -23.92
N LYS A 307 11.87 1.89 -24.46
CA LYS A 307 11.28 3.16 -24.87
C LYS A 307 10.30 2.97 -26.03
N GLU A 308 10.62 2.07 -26.94
CA GLU A 308 9.84 1.74 -28.11
C GLU A 308 8.50 1.10 -27.72
N ASP A 309 8.48 0.24 -26.70
CA ASP A 309 7.25 -0.36 -26.18
C ASP A 309 6.31 0.69 -25.58
N VAL A 310 6.88 1.65 -24.84
CA VAL A 310 6.11 2.77 -24.26
C VAL A 310 5.56 3.69 -25.35
N GLN A 311 6.37 4.07 -26.33
CA GLN A 311 5.93 4.89 -27.46
C GLN A 311 4.81 4.20 -28.26
N ARG A 312 4.94 2.90 -28.47
CA ARG A 312 3.91 2.10 -29.14
C ARG A 312 2.62 2.08 -28.34
N MET A 313 2.70 1.82 -27.04
CA MET A 313 1.53 1.83 -26.16
C MET A 313 0.81 3.18 -26.17
N ILE A 314 1.56 4.29 -26.13
CA ILE A 314 0.99 5.63 -26.19
C ILE A 314 0.29 5.86 -27.54
N THR A 315 0.96 5.55 -28.64
CA THR A 315 0.47 5.87 -29.99
C THR A 315 -0.69 4.97 -30.41
N GLU A 316 -0.59 3.66 -30.16
CA GLU A 316 -1.55 2.67 -30.64
C GLU A 316 -2.73 2.48 -29.69
N LEU A 317 -2.57 2.76 -28.38
CA LEU A 317 -3.62 2.48 -27.39
C LEU A 317 -4.13 3.75 -26.71
N ILE A 318 -3.23 4.56 -26.14
CA ILE A 318 -3.62 5.68 -25.29
C ILE A 318 -4.21 6.81 -26.13
N VAL A 319 -3.58 7.18 -27.24
CA VAL A 319 -4.08 8.24 -28.12
C VAL A 319 -5.47 7.91 -28.67
N PRO A 320 -5.76 6.72 -29.20
CA PRO A 320 -7.12 6.32 -29.54
C PRO A 320 -8.09 6.34 -28.36
N ALA A 321 -7.69 5.85 -27.18
CA ALA A 321 -8.53 5.86 -25.99
C ALA A 321 -8.85 7.29 -25.50
N ILE A 322 -7.93 8.24 -25.67
CA ILE A 322 -8.16 9.66 -25.41
C ILE A 322 -9.24 10.18 -26.35
N ARG A 323 -9.16 9.89 -27.66
CA ARG A 323 -10.17 10.36 -28.63
C ARG A 323 -11.56 9.81 -28.35
N ASP A 324 -11.66 8.58 -27.88
CA ASP A 324 -12.94 7.91 -27.56
C ASP A 324 -13.58 8.48 -26.28
N LYS A 325 -12.77 8.64 -25.23
CA LYS A 325 -13.28 8.93 -23.88
C LYS A 325 -13.25 10.39 -23.48
N MET A 326 -12.34 11.21 -24.00
CA MET A 326 -12.24 12.61 -23.60
C MET A 326 -13.48 13.41 -24.03
N PRO A 327 -13.89 14.41 -23.25
CA PRO A 327 -14.98 15.30 -23.61
C PRO A 327 -14.77 16.00 -24.96
N VAL A 328 -15.77 15.95 -25.83
CA VAL A 328 -15.67 16.41 -27.23
C VAL A 328 -15.44 17.92 -27.33
N HIS A 329 -15.95 18.70 -26.36
CA HIS A 329 -15.76 20.15 -26.36
C HIS A 329 -14.29 20.57 -26.24
N LEU A 330 -13.40 19.68 -25.74
CA LEU A 330 -11.96 19.92 -25.64
C LEU A 330 -11.23 19.76 -26.99
N MET A 331 -11.89 19.26 -28.04
CA MET A 331 -11.31 19.15 -29.39
C MET A 331 -10.88 20.50 -29.98
N GLN A 332 -11.45 21.60 -29.50
CA GLN A 332 -11.13 22.95 -29.97
C GLN A 332 -9.72 23.41 -29.56
N GLY A 333 -9.10 22.73 -28.59
CA GLY A 333 -7.80 23.08 -28.04
C GLY A 333 -6.80 21.92 -28.02
N PRO A 334 -5.55 22.19 -27.64
CA PRO A 334 -4.56 21.14 -27.47
C PRO A 334 -4.85 20.31 -26.20
N ILE A 335 -4.75 18.99 -26.34
CA ILE A 335 -4.68 18.03 -25.23
C ILE A 335 -3.21 17.71 -24.96
N TYR A 336 -2.84 17.71 -23.68
CA TYR A 336 -1.47 17.39 -23.26
C TYR A 336 -1.42 16.03 -22.58
N ILE A 337 -0.55 15.15 -23.05
CA ILE A 337 -0.17 13.93 -22.34
C ILE A 337 1.05 14.24 -21.48
N GLN A 338 0.95 14.04 -20.17
CA GLN A 338 2.03 14.27 -19.21
C GLN A 338 2.58 12.96 -18.65
N GLN A 339 3.90 12.79 -18.72
CA GLN A 339 4.60 11.56 -18.30
C GLN A 339 5.68 11.84 -17.24
N ASP A 340 5.76 10.99 -16.21
CA ASP A 340 6.70 11.07 -15.08
C ASP A 340 8.13 10.58 -15.40
N SER A 341 8.27 9.59 -16.30
CA SER A 341 9.53 8.87 -16.47
C SER A 341 10.56 9.62 -17.31
N ALA A 342 11.48 10.34 -16.65
CA ALA A 342 12.63 11.00 -17.29
C ALA A 342 13.50 10.08 -18.15
N LYS A 343 13.56 8.77 -17.82
CA LYS A 343 14.29 7.71 -18.54
C LYS A 343 13.62 7.27 -19.83
N ILE A 344 12.31 7.50 -19.97
CA ILE A 344 11.51 7.09 -21.12
C ILE A 344 10.77 8.32 -21.67
N ARG A 345 11.47 9.46 -21.76
CA ARG A 345 10.93 10.63 -22.43
C ARG A 345 10.78 10.30 -23.91
N CYS A 346 9.54 10.15 -24.34
CA CYS A 346 9.19 10.01 -25.73
C CYS A 346 9.38 11.40 -26.38
N SER A 347 10.35 11.52 -27.27
CA SER A 347 10.33 12.57 -28.29
C SER A 347 9.07 12.38 -29.10
N GLY A 348 8.35 13.45 -29.43
CA GLY A 348 7.17 13.39 -30.28
C GLY A 348 7.56 12.92 -31.68
N ASP A 349 7.67 11.61 -31.84
CA ASP A 349 8.04 10.97 -33.09
C ASP A 349 6.98 11.27 -34.15
N ALA A 350 7.37 11.27 -35.43
CA ALA A 350 6.48 11.65 -36.54
C ALA A 350 5.15 10.88 -36.51
N MET A 351 5.20 9.58 -36.17
CA MET A 351 4.02 8.72 -36.02
C MET A 351 3.06 9.21 -34.93
N PHE A 352 3.58 9.63 -33.77
CA PHE A 352 2.76 10.16 -32.68
C PHE A 352 2.11 11.48 -33.06
N VAL A 353 2.86 12.38 -33.72
CA VAL A 353 2.34 13.68 -34.16
C VAL A 353 1.23 13.52 -35.20
N GLU A 354 1.38 12.57 -36.11
CA GLU A 354 0.34 12.24 -37.09
C GLU A 354 -0.90 11.66 -36.41
N GLU A 355 -0.71 10.65 -35.56
CA GLU A 355 -1.80 9.99 -34.84
C GLU A 355 -2.55 10.95 -33.89
N GLY A 356 -1.82 11.85 -33.23
CA GLY A 356 -2.37 12.87 -32.34
C GLY A 356 -3.15 13.98 -33.05
N ARG A 357 -3.01 14.12 -34.38
CA ARG A 357 -3.74 15.10 -35.22
C ARG A 357 -4.94 14.52 -35.95
N LYS A 358 -5.17 13.21 -35.83
CA LYS A 358 -6.31 12.54 -36.47
C LYS A 358 -7.62 12.99 -35.85
N ASP A 359 -8.67 12.89 -36.66
CA ASP A 359 -10.05 13.15 -36.26
C ASP A 359 -10.29 14.54 -35.65
N GLY A 360 -9.46 15.54 -36.03
CA GLY A 360 -9.58 16.92 -35.55
C GLY A 360 -9.03 17.16 -34.15
N TRP A 361 -8.44 16.16 -33.49
CA TRP A 361 -7.78 16.33 -32.20
C TRP A 361 -6.39 16.96 -32.37
N SER A 362 -5.88 17.59 -31.31
CA SER A 362 -4.49 18.09 -31.25
C SER A 362 -3.85 17.59 -29.97
N ILE A 363 -3.33 16.36 -30.00
CA ILE A 363 -2.72 15.71 -28.83
C ILE A 363 -1.20 15.90 -28.88
N GLN A 364 -0.64 16.42 -27.78
CA GLN A 364 0.77 16.79 -27.67
C GLN A 364 1.40 16.21 -26.40
N MET A 365 2.70 15.91 -26.46
CA MET A 365 3.45 15.47 -25.30
C MET A 365 3.93 16.67 -24.47
N GLN A 366 3.64 16.66 -23.17
CA GLN A 366 4.13 17.65 -22.21
C GLN A 366 5.15 16.99 -21.28
N SER A 367 6.40 17.45 -21.37
CA SER A 367 7.47 16.97 -20.51
C SER A 367 7.40 17.62 -19.13
N LEU A 368 7.62 16.82 -18.08
CA LEU A 368 7.84 17.31 -16.72
C LEU A 368 9.27 17.83 -16.53
N PRO A 369 9.47 18.79 -15.61
CA PRO A 369 10.80 19.18 -15.17
C PRO A 369 11.57 17.97 -14.61
N PRO A 370 12.89 17.88 -14.83
CA PRO A 370 13.71 16.81 -14.27
C PRO A 370 13.53 16.66 -12.74
N TYR A 371 13.63 15.41 -12.25
CA TYR A 371 13.59 15.08 -10.82
C TYR A 371 12.34 15.60 -10.07
N SER A 372 11.19 15.62 -10.74
CA SER A 372 9.93 16.16 -10.22
C SER A 372 8.82 15.12 -10.09
N PRO A 373 9.02 14.04 -9.30
CA PRO A 373 8.01 12.99 -9.13
C PRO A 373 6.74 13.50 -8.40
N ASP A 374 6.86 14.62 -7.71
CA ASP A 374 5.77 15.34 -7.04
C ASP A 374 4.82 16.05 -8.01
N PHE A 375 5.19 16.19 -9.28
CA PHE A 375 4.33 16.79 -10.31
C PHE A 375 3.55 15.73 -11.11
N THR A 376 3.05 14.71 -10.42
CA THR A 376 2.31 13.61 -11.04
C THR A 376 0.97 13.40 -10.35
N VAL A 377 -0.09 13.22 -11.14
CA VAL A 377 -1.42 12.88 -10.61
C VAL A 377 -1.52 11.40 -10.33
N MET A 378 -1.02 10.57 -11.24
CA MET A 378 -0.86 9.12 -11.02
C MET A 378 0.32 8.88 -10.07
N ASP A 379 0.06 9.11 -8.79
CA ASP A 379 1.04 9.16 -7.73
C ASP A 379 0.97 7.90 -6.83
N ILE A 380 1.70 7.95 -5.71
CA ILE A 380 1.69 6.87 -4.72
C ILE A 380 0.28 6.64 -4.17
N ALA A 381 -0.56 7.67 -4.01
CA ALA A 381 -1.88 7.54 -3.40
C ALA A 381 -2.85 6.76 -4.30
N LEU A 382 -2.96 7.12 -5.59
CA LEU A 382 -3.82 6.39 -6.53
C LEU A 382 -3.34 4.95 -6.73
N PHE A 383 -2.03 4.73 -6.89
CA PHE A 383 -1.50 3.36 -6.99
C PHE A 383 -1.69 2.55 -5.70
N LYS A 384 -1.64 3.18 -4.52
CA LYS A 384 -1.94 2.53 -3.25
C LYS A 384 -3.40 2.12 -3.15
N ALA A 385 -4.33 2.92 -3.69
CA ALA A 385 -5.74 2.54 -3.78
C ALA A 385 -5.92 1.28 -4.65
N ILE A 386 -5.30 1.24 -5.83
CA ILE A 386 -5.33 0.07 -6.72
C ILE A 386 -4.72 -1.16 -6.03
N HIS A 387 -3.57 -1.02 -5.37
CA HIS A 387 -2.96 -2.12 -4.61
C HIS A 387 -3.84 -2.64 -3.47
N THR A 388 -4.53 -1.74 -2.76
CA THR A 388 -5.44 -2.11 -1.68
C THR A 388 -6.63 -2.88 -2.22
N ALA A 389 -7.25 -2.41 -3.30
CA ALA A 389 -8.35 -3.09 -3.97
C ALA A 389 -7.94 -4.48 -4.50
N LEU A 390 -6.75 -4.59 -5.11
CA LEU A 390 -6.21 -5.87 -5.58
C LEU A 390 -6.04 -6.89 -4.44
N LYS A 391 -5.63 -6.44 -3.25
CA LYS A 391 -5.49 -7.30 -2.05
C LYS A 391 -6.84 -7.70 -1.43
N ALA A 392 -7.84 -6.84 -1.54
CA ALA A 392 -9.17 -7.08 -0.98
C ALA A 392 -10.00 -8.05 -1.85
N SER A 393 -9.63 -8.25 -3.11
CA SER A 393 -10.35 -9.18 -4.01
C SER A 393 -10.34 -10.61 -3.43
N PRO A 394 -11.50 -11.28 -3.36
CA PRO A 394 -11.59 -12.64 -2.85
C PRO A 394 -10.82 -13.63 -3.74
N PRO A 395 -10.40 -14.78 -3.20
CA PRO A 395 -9.91 -15.91 -4.00
C PRO A 395 -10.88 -16.23 -5.12
N PRO A 396 -10.41 -16.54 -6.35
CA PRO A 396 -11.26 -17.25 -7.28
C PRO A 396 -11.74 -18.54 -6.60
N SER A 397 -13.04 -18.84 -6.72
CA SER A 397 -13.55 -20.17 -6.41
C SER A 397 -12.83 -21.18 -7.30
N VAL A 398 -12.68 -22.42 -6.81
CA VAL A 398 -11.75 -23.47 -7.28
C VAL A 398 -12.07 -24.01 -8.69
N SER A 399 -12.76 -23.26 -9.55
CA SER A 399 -13.33 -23.73 -10.82
C SER A 399 -12.73 -23.14 -12.10
N ALA A 400 -11.77 -22.21 -12.04
CA ALA A 400 -11.26 -21.60 -13.27
C ALA A 400 -9.75 -21.83 -13.42
N LEU A 401 -9.37 -22.47 -14.53
CA LEU A 401 -8.01 -22.75 -14.99
C LEU A 401 -7.28 -21.47 -15.45
N VAL A 402 -7.47 -20.36 -14.72
CA VAL A 402 -7.00 -19.03 -15.12
C VAL A 402 -5.54 -18.90 -14.71
N SER A 403 -4.67 -18.64 -15.69
CA SER A 403 -3.27 -18.29 -15.43
C SER A 403 -3.20 -17.15 -14.40
N GLY A 404 -2.27 -17.25 -13.43
CA GLY A 404 -2.07 -16.21 -12.41
C GLY A 404 -1.75 -14.83 -13.02
N LEU A 405 -1.28 -14.80 -14.27
CA LEU A 405 -1.11 -13.58 -15.05
C LEU A 405 -2.45 -12.93 -15.42
N THR A 406 -3.38 -13.71 -15.94
CA THR A 406 -4.72 -13.25 -16.34
C THR A 406 -5.53 -12.79 -15.11
N GLU A 407 -5.36 -13.47 -13.98
CA GLU A 407 -5.93 -13.03 -12.69
C GLU A 407 -5.37 -11.65 -12.29
N LEU A 408 -4.05 -11.45 -12.41
CA LEU A 408 -3.41 -10.18 -12.09
C LEU A 408 -3.90 -9.06 -13.00
N VAL A 409 -3.98 -9.29 -14.31
CA VAL A 409 -4.48 -8.30 -15.29
C VAL A 409 -5.91 -7.90 -14.98
N SER A 410 -6.81 -8.88 -14.88
CA SER A 410 -8.22 -8.63 -14.57
C SER A 410 -8.41 -7.98 -13.19
N GLY A 411 -7.55 -8.32 -12.23
CA GLY A 411 -7.56 -7.72 -10.89
C GLY A 411 -7.15 -6.25 -10.89
N VAL A 412 -6.11 -5.89 -11.65
CA VAL A 412 -5.67 -4.50 -11.80
C VAL A 412 -6.69 -3.68 -12.57
N GLU A 413 -7.30 -4.23 -13.62
CA GLU A 413 -8.37 -3.57 -14.37
C GLU A 413 -9.60 -3.28 -13.51
N ARG A 414 -10.07 -4.26 -12.73
CA ARG A 414 -11.16 -4.05 -11.76
C ARG A 414 -10.80 -3.03 -10.69
N ALA A 415 -9.58 -3.11 -10.15
CA ALA A 415 -9.11 -2.17 -9.15
C ALA A 415 -9.02 -0.74 -9.70
N PHE A 416 -8.54 -0.56 -10.93
CA PHE A 416 -8.54 0.73 -11.63
C PHE A 416 -9.96 1.24 -11.90
N ALA A 417 -10.87 0.37 -12.33
CA ALA A 417 -12.27 0.72 -12.55
C ALA A 417 -12.97 1.17 -11.25
N SER A 418 -12.53 0.65 -10.09
CA SER A 418 -13.06 1.02 -8.77
C SER A 418 -12.62 2.40 -8.26
N LEU A 419 -11.65 3.06 -8.93
CA LEU A 419 -11.27 4.43 -8.59
C LEU A 419 -12.46 5.37 -8.77
N THR A 420 -12.72 6.20 -7.75
CA THR A 420 -13.79 7.20 -7.78
C THR A 420 -13.32 8.49 -8.45
N SER A 421 -14.26 9.23 -9.03
CA SER A 421 -13.99 10.57 -9.58
C SER A 421 -13.38 11.49 -8.53
N ASP A 422 -13.82 11.39 -7.27
CA ASP A 422 -13.31 12.21 -6.18
C ASP A 422 -11.83 11.92 -5.86
N GLN A 423 -11.43 10.64 -5.82
CA GLN A 423 -10.04 10.24 -5.63
C GLN A 423 -9.14 10.80 -6.73
N ILE A 424 -9.62 10.79 -7.98
CA ILE A 424 -8.86 11.34 -9.12
C ILE A 424 -8.78 12.86 -9.00
N ASN A 425 -9.90 13.55 -8.75
CA ASN A 425 -9.92 15.01 -8.61
C ASN A 425 -9.04 15.49 -7.43
N ASP A 426 -9.03 14.77 -6.32
CA ASP A 426 -8.16 15.05 -5.18
C ASP A 426 -6.68 14.99 -5.53
N ALA A 427 -6.28 14.07 -6.40
CA ALA A 427 -4.92 13.97 -6.89
C ALA A 427 -4.53 15.19 -7.74
N PHE A 428 -5.44 15.72 -8.57
CA PHE A 428 -5.23 16.99 -9.29
C PHE A 428 -5.08 18.18 -8.33
N LEU A 429 -5.87 18.23 -7.25
CA LEU A 429 -5.73 19.27 -6.23
C LEU A 429 -4.45 19.11 -5.39
N SER A 430 -3.99 17.87 -5.16
CA SER A 430 -2.69 17.60 -4.54
C SER A 430 -1.57 18.16 -5.41
N LEU A 431 -1.65 17.96 -6.73
CA LEU A 431 -0.69 18.49 -7.68
C LEU A 431 -0.64 20.03 -7.64
N GLN A 432 -1.80 20.71 -7.66
CA GLN A 432 -1.84 22.18 -7.52
C GLN A 432 -1.18 22.63 -6.22
N LYS A 433 -1.47 21.96 -5.10
CA LYS A 433 -0.86 22.29 -3.81
C LYS A 433 0.64 22.02 -3.77
N ALA A 434 1.12 20.96 -4.43
CA ALA A 434 2.53 20.65 -4.58
C ALA A 434 3.27 21.75 -5.38
N MET A 435 2.65 22.26 -6.44
CA MET A 435 3.18 23.40 -7.20
C MET A 435 3.25 24.66 -6.33
N GLU A 436 2.20 24.99 -5.57
CA GLU A 436 2.21 26.14 -4.65
C GLU A 436 3.31 26.02 -3.58
N CYS A 437 3.46 24.84 -2.96
CA CYS A 437 4.53 24.60 -2.00
C CYS A 437 5.91 24.72 -2.64
N THR A 438 6.09 24.19 -3.86
CA THR A 438 7.35 24.33 -4.61
C THR A 438 7.69 25.79 -4.88
N MET A 439 6.69 26.62 -5.20
CA MET A 439 6.87 28.05 -5.38
C MET A 439 7.34 28.73 -4.08
N ARG A 440 6.74 28.40 -2.93
CA ARG A 440 7.17 28.94 -1.63
C ARG A 440 8.61 28.59 -1.26
N VAL A 441 9.03 27.34 -1.53
CA VAL A 441 10.40 26.89 -1.22
C VAL A 441 11.38 27.11 -2.37
N GLN A 442 11.07 28.04 -3.29
CA GLN A 442 11.97 28.45 -4.38
C GLN A 442 12.48 27.28 -5.24
N GLY A 443 11.58 26.37 -5.61
CA GLY A 443 11.87 25.25 -6.51
C GLY A 443 12.42 24.00 -5.81
N SER A 444 12.73 24.07 -4.52
CA SER A 444 13.14 22.92 -3.71
C SER A 444 12.02 21.89 -3.55
N ASN A 445 12.38 20.67 -3.13
CA ASN A 445 11.45 19.60 -2.79
C ASN A 445 11.38 19.34 -1.27
N THR A 446 11.90 20.25 -0.44
CA THR A 446 11.98 20.09 1.03
C THR A 446 10.63 20.27 1.75
N TYR A 447 9.56 20.62 1.04
CA TYR A 447 8.24 20.83 1.63
C TYR A 447 7.51 19.52 1.98
N GLU A 448 6.62 19.58 2.94
CA GLU A 448 5.69 18.48 3.25
C GLU A 448 4.29 18.88 2.80
N LEU A 449 3.62 17.98 2.07
CA LEU A 449 2.20 18.12 1.79
C LEU A 449 1.46 17.79 3.07
N GLY A 450 1.12 18.82 3.85
CA GLY A 450 0.30 18.66 5.05
C GLY A 450 -1.06 18.03 4.73
N PRO A 451 -1.79 17.52 5.75
CA PRO A 451 -3.13 16.99 5.56
C PRO A 451 -4.00 18.07 4.94
N THR A 452 -4.38 17.86 3.69
CA THR A 452 -5.25 18.79 2.98
C THR A 452 -6.67 18.54 3.48
N GLY A 453 -7.39 19.58 3.92
CA GLY A 453 -8.81 19.49 4.36
C GLY A 453 -9.81 19.13 3.25
N LYS A 454 -9.36 18.42 2.22
CA LYS A 454 -10.12 18.00 1.04
C LYS A 454 -11.32 17.14 1.43
N GLU A 455 -11.14 16.19 2.35
CA GLU A 455 -12.22 15.32 2.81
C GLU A 455 -13.37 16.13 3.42
N GLN A 456 -13.05 17.19 4.20
CA GLN A 456 -14.06 18.08 4.77
C GLN A 456 -14.73 18.97 3.71
N LEU A 457 -13.97 19.47 2.73
CA LEU A 457 -14.51 20.26 1.62
C LEU A 457 -15.35 19.43 0.65
N GLN A 458 -15.03 18.14 0.48
CA GLN A 458 -15.83 17.18 -0.29
C GLN A 458 -17.17 16.90 0.38
N LEU A 459 -17.17 16.65 1.70
CA LEU A 459 -18.40 16.47 2.48
C LEU A 459 -19.34 17.68 2.38
N GLN A 460 -18.79 18.87 2.20
CA GLN A 460 -19.55 20.12 2.05
C GLN A 460 -19.91 20.44 0.59
N GLY A 461 -19.47 19.62 -0.39
CA GLY A 461 -19.69 19.87 -1.81
C GLY A 461 -19.00 21.12 -2.35
N SER A 462 -18.04 21.68 -1.61
CA SER A 462 -17.41 22.97 -1.88
C SER A 462 -15.96 22.84 -2.36
N LEU A 463 -15.59 21.66 -2.86
CA LEU A 463 -14.23 21.42 -3.33
C LEU A 463 -13.97 22.23 -4.60
N PRO A 464 -12.98 23.14 -4.61
CA PRO A 464 -12.77 24.02 -5.74
C PRO A 464 -12.20 23.28 -6.95
N ILE A 465 -12.56 23.73 -8.16
CA ILE A 465 -11.93 23.25 -9.41
C ILE A 465 -10.47 23.75 -9.46
N SER A 466 -10.20 24.98 -9.09
CA SER A 466 -8.83 25.50 -9.03
C SER A 466 -8.54 26.12 -7.68
N ILE A 467 -7.38 25.80 -7.14
CA ILE A 467 -6.87 26.42 -5.92
C ILE A 467 -6.34 27.82 -6.28
N LEU A 468 -6.68 28.81 -5.45
CA LEU A 468 -6.06 30.13 -5.51
C LEU A 468 -4.64 30.01 -4.98
N CYS A 469 -3.66 30.26 -5.85
CA CYS A 469 -2.27 30.24 -5.46
C CYS A 469 -2.02 31.39 -4.48
N ASP A 470 -1.35 31.06 -3.38
CA ASP A 470 -0.98 32.05 -2.37
C ASP A 470 -0.12 33.17 -2.98
N THR A 471 -0.44 34.41 -2.62
CA THR A 471 0.23 35.59 -3.16
C THR A 471 1.71 35.59 -2.78
N ASP A 472 2.03 35.16 -1.56
CA ASP A 472 3.41 35.06 -1.09
C ASP A 472 4.20 34.01 -1.88
N ALA A 473 3.56 32.89 -2.24
CA ALA A 473 4.17 31.86 -3.07
C ALA A 473 4.45 32.39 -4.49
N MET A 474 3.51 33.14 -5.07
CA MET A 474 3.69 33.77 -6.37
C MET A 474 4.82 34.81 -6.37
N LEU A 475 4.89 35.66 -5.33
CA LEU A 475 5.95 36.65 -5.17
C LEU A 475 7.32 35.99 -4.98
N ALA A 476 7.42 34.95 -4.14
CA ALA A 476 8.66 34.19 -3.94
C ALA A 476 9.13 33.52 -5.24
N CYS A 477 8.21 32.97 -6.03
CA CYS A 477 8.52 32.38 -7.34
C CYS A 477 9.04 33.43 -8.32
N ARG A 478 8.38 34.58 -8.43
CA ARG A 478 8.81 35.68 -9.31
C ARG A 478 10.18 36.19 -8.91
N ALA A 479 10.39 36.53 -7.64
CA ALA A 479 11.68 37.00 -7.14
C ALA A 479 12.83 36.02 -7.44
N ALA A 480 12.60 34.71 -7.29
CA ALA A 480 13.59 33.69 -7.61
C ALA A 480 13.86 33.55 -9.13
N LEU A 481 12.86 33.80 -9.98
CA LEU A 481 13.04 33.78 -11.44
C LEU A 481 13.72 35.06 -11.94
N ASP A 482 13.38 36.22 -11.36
CA ASP A 482 13.92 37.53 -11.72
C ASP A 482 15.39 37.67 -11.28
N GLY A 483 15.75 37.18 -10.09
CA GLY A 483 17.14 37.16 -9.63
C GLY A 483 18.06 36.35 -10.56
N VAL A 484 17.55 35.28 -11.18
CA VAL A 484 18.29 34.52 -12.20
C VAL A 484 18.46 35.31 -13.50
N THR A 485 17.49 36.15 -13.87
CA THR A 485 17.63 37.01 -15.06
C THR A 485 18.62 38.15 -14.85
N GLU A 486 18.74 38.66 -13.62
CA GLU A 486 19.78 39.64 -13.26
C GLU A 486 21.18 39.01 -13.26
N ASP A 487 21.34 37.80 -12.70
CA ASP A 487 22.61 37.04 -12.72
C ASP A 487 23.09 36.67 -14.14
N ILE A 488 22.18 36.61 -15.13
CA ILE A 488 22.51 36.36 -16.54
C ILE A 488 22.79 37.66 -17.31
N LEU A 489 22.32 38.81 -16.81
CA LEU A 489 22.56 40.14 -17.38
C LEU A 489 23.82 40.83 -16.83
N GLU A 490 24.40 40.35 -15.73
CA GLU A 490 25.81 40.63 -15.42
C GLU A 490 26.72 39.62 -16.13
N PRO A 491 27.14 39.96 -17.36
CA PRO A 491 28.57 40.14 -17.53
C PRO A 491 28.89 41.31 -18.46
N LEU A 492 29.51 42.36 -17.93
CA LEU A 492 30.60 43.11 -18.56
C LEU A 492 31.38 43.94 -17.53
#